data_AF-A0A9D3PRW9-F1
#
_entry.id   AF-A0A9D3PRW9-F1
#
_cell.length_a   1.000
_cell.length_b   1.000
_cell.length_c   1.000
_cell.angle_alpha   90.00
_cell.angle_beta   90.00
_cell.angle_gamma   90.00
#
_symmetry.space_group_name_H-M   'P 1'
#
loop_
_entity.id
_entity.type
_entity.pdbx_description
1 polymer ?
#
loop_
_entity_poly.entity_id
_entity_poly.type
_entity_poly.pdbx_seq_one_letter_code
_entity_poly.pdbx_strand_id
1 'polypeptide(L)'
;MENQLDFTISTYIIILLASTGLAKTSNSSCNRTAFENLVRNNCTARYNESMASISYESRCPWPTTKVPYFRLSVCVEYVVNRTNCVEPSLKDAIFLEIHRTYFSLCGRRQDPKLPTLLLLILPCIITTFTLPFLCVHITTCDRFPSKRPSPRL
;
A
#
# COMPACT_ATOMS: atom_id res chain seq x y z
N MET A 1 48.08 -0.49 -7.84
CA MET A 1 47.26 0.39 -8.71
C MET A 1 45.76 0.15 -8.51
N GLU A 2 45.32 -1.08 -8.21
CA GLU A 2 43.92 -1.43 -7.88
C GLU A 2 43.28 -0.49 -6.82
N ASN A 3 43.93 -0.31 -5.67
CA ASN A 3 43.36 0.46 -4.55
C ASN A 3 43.15 1.97 -4.83
N GLN A 4 43.87 2.54 -5.79
CA GLN A 4 43.70 3.96 -6.18
C GLN A 4 42.46 4.10 -7.07
N LEU A 5 42.22 3.11 -7.94
CA LEU A 5 41.05 3.08 -8.82
C LEU A 5 39.76 2.91 -8.00
N ASP A 6 39.76 2.04 -6.99
CA ASP A 6 38.61 1.84 -6.11
C ASP A 6 38.24 3.10 -5.31
N PHE A 7 39.25 3.85 -4.84
CA PHE A 7 39.03 5.10 -4.12
C PHE A 7 38.44 6.18 -5.05
N THR A 8 38.92 6.26 -6.30
CA THR A 8 38.37 7.21 -7.29
C THR A 8 36.95 6.85 -7.72
N ILE A 9 36.63 5.56 -7.86
CA ILE A 9 35.28 5.12 -8.20
C ILE A 9 34.32 5.39 -7.04
N SER A 10 34.74 5.09 -5.81
CA SER A 10 33.93 5.32 -4.62
C SER A 10 33.59 6.80 -4.43
N THR A 11 34.59 7.69 -4.57
CA THR A 11 34.38 9.13 -4.48
C THR A 11 33.49 9.66 -5.61
N TYR A 12 33.65 9.16 -6.84
CA TYR A 12 32.79 9.52 -7.97
C TYR A 12 31.33 9.11 -7.74
N ILE A 13 31.09 7.91 -7.22
CA ILE A 13 29.73 7.43 -6.88
C ILE A 13 29.12 8.31 -5.78
N ILE A 14 29.87 8.68 -4.74
CA ILE A 14 29.38 9.56 -3.67
C ILE A 14 28.98 10.94 -4.23
N ILE A 15 29.78 11.50 -5.13
CA ILE A 15 29.48 12.79 -5.79
C ILE A 15 28.24 12.69 -6.69
N LEU A 16 28.09 11.59 -7.43
CA LEU A 16 26.89 11.32 -8.24
C LEU A 16 25.64 11.21 -7.36
N LEU A 17 25.70 10.48 -6.24
CA LEU A 17 24.59 10.37 -5.31
C LEU A 17 24.23 11.72 -4.68
N ALA A 18 25.22 12.55 -4.32
CA ALA A 18 25.00 13.89 -3.77
C ALA A 18 24.35 14.85 -4.79
N SER A 19 24.67 14.74 -6.08
CA SER A 19 24.12 15.61 -7.13
C SER A 19 22.67 15.26 -7.55
N THR A 20 22.24 14.01 -7.37
CA THR A 20 20.82 13.63 -7.55
C THR A 20 19.90 14.15 -6.45
N GLY A 21 20.48 14.57 -5.31
CA GLY A 21 19.77 15.15 -4.17
C GLY A 21 19.50 16.66 -4.28
N LEU A 22 19.71 17.28 -5.45
CA LEU A 22 19.39 18.69 -5.64
C LEU A 22 17.87 18.89 -5.65
N ALA A 23 17.33 19.12 -4.47
CA ALA A 23 15.98 19.59 -4.25
C ALA A 23 15.72 20.74 -5.23
N LYS A 24 14.75 20.53 -6.13
CA LYS A 24 14.22 21.59 -6.98
C LYS A 24 13.62 22.64 -6.05
N THR A 25 14.39 23.67 -5.70
CA THR A 25 13.88 24.88 -5.08
C THR A 25 13.10 25.61 -6.15
N SER A 26 11.87 25.13 -6.36
CA SER A 26 10.82 25.85 -7.05
C SER A 26 10.64 27.14 -6.26
N ASN A 27 11.26 28.23 -6.72
CA ASN A 27 11.07 29.56 -6.16
C ASN A 27 9.71 30.11 -6.60
N SER A 28 8.68 29.29 -6.47
CA SER A 28 7.32 29.74 -6.46
C SER A 28 6.97 30.12 -5.04
N SER A 29 6.73 31.41 -4.83
CA SER A 29 6.16 31.91 -3.58
C SER A 29 4.81 31.22 -3.36
N CYS A 30 4.78 30.17 -2.53
CA CYS A 30 3.54 29.54 -2.09
C CYS A 30 2.66 30.59 -1.41
N ASN A 31 1.46 30.81 -1.94
CA ASN A 31 0.49 31.68 -1.29
C ASN A 31 -0.29 30.88 -0.25
N ARG A 32 0.29 30.78 0.96
CA ARG A 32 -0.25 29.97 2.05
C ARG A 32 -1.65 30.42 2.50
N THR A 33 -1.87 31.73 2.62
CA THR A 33 -3.17 32.29 3.00
C THR A 33 -4.25 31.96 1.96
N ALA A 34 -3.93 32.06 0.66
CA ALA A 34 -4.86 31.65 -0.39
C ALA A 34 -5.12 30.15 -0.37
N PHE A 35 -4.09 29.32 -0.13
CA PHE A 35 -4.23 27.87 0.01
C PHE A 35 -5.21 27.51 1.13
N GLU A 36 -4.95 28.00 2.34
CA GLU A 36 -5.77 27.71 3.52
C GLU A 36 -7.22 28.15 3.33
N ASN A 37 -7.44 29.35 2.75
CA ASN A 37 -8.79 29.86 2.49
C ASN A 37 -9.53 29.06 1.40
N LEU A 38 -8.87 28.72 0.30
CA LEU A 38 -9.48 27.93 -0.78
C LEU A 38 -9.79 26.50 -0.33
N VAL A 39 -8.88 25.86 0.41
CA VAL A 39 -9.12 24.51 0.94
C VAL A 39 -10.27 24.53 1.95
N ARG A 40 -10.30 25.49 2.87
CA ARG A 40 -11.36 25.57 3.89
C ARG A 40 -12.73 25.86 3.27
N ASN A 41 -12.82 26.90 2.44
CA ASN A 41 -14.09 27.39 1.93
C ASN A 41 -14.65 26.57 0.76
N ASN A 42 -13.80 25.88 -0.02
CA ASN A 42 -14.25 25.10 -1.17
C ASN A 42 -14.15 23.60 -0.92
N CYS A 43 -12.96 23.09 -0.62
CA CYS A 43 -12.73 21.65 -0.57
C CYS A 43 -13.34 21.02 0.69
N THR A 44 -13.02 21.59 1.86
CA THR A 44 -13.47 21.10 3.16
C THR A 44 -14.96 21.35 3.35
N ALA A 45 -15.46 22.54 3.01
CA ALA A 45 -16.89 22.84 3.09
C ALA A 45 -17.76 21.84 2.31
N ARG A 46 -17.43 21.58 1.03
CA ARG A 46 -18.15 20.59 0.20
C ARG A 46 -18.01 19.16 0.70
N TYR A 47 -16.86 18.83 1.29
CA TYR A 47 -16.66 17.53 1.92
C TYR A 47 -17.57 17.38 3.13
N ASN A 48 -17.63 18.38 4.01
CA ASN A 48 -18.48 18.38 5.20
C ASN A 48 -19.96 18.23 4.83
N GLU A 49 -20.42 18.93 3.80
CA GLU A 49 -21.78 18.75 3.24
C GLU A 49 -22.03 17.31 2.78
N SER A 50 -21.06 16.71 2.06
CA SER A 50 -21.17 15.32 1.63
C SER A 50 -21.18 14.33 2.79
N MET A 51 -20.50 14.66 3.89
CA MET A 51 -20.42 13.82 5.09
C MET A 51 -21.65 13.97 6.00
N ALA A 52 -22.41 15.05 5.89
CA ALA A 52 -23.62 15.29 6.69
C ALA A 52 -24.77 14.32 6.38
N SER A 53 -24.84 13.81 5.15
CA SER A 53 -25.87 12.86 4.72
C SER A 53 -25.51 11.40 4.96
N ILE A 54 -24.28 11.12 5.42
CA ILE A 54 -23.79 9.76 5.62
C ILE A 54 -24.06 9.35 7.07
N SER A 55 -24.80 8.25 7.26
CA SER A 55 -25.03 7.71 8.60
C SER A 55 -23.74 7.11 9.16
N TYR A 56 -23.38 7.51 10.38
CA TYR A 56 -22.23 6.96 11.12
C TYR A 56 -22.59 5.66 11.86
N GLU A 57 -23.71 5.01 11.51
CA GLU A 57 -24.17 3.79 12.20
C GLU A 57 -23.13 2.67 12.15
N SER A 58 -22.31 2.63 11.09
CA SER A 58 -21.09 1.86 11.09
C SER A 58 -19.96 2.68 11.71
N ARG A 59 -19.37 2.19 12.81
CA ARG A 59 -18.21 2.79 13.52
C ARG A 59 -17.07 3.26 12.59
N CYS A 60 -17.00 2.72 11.38
CA CYS A 60 -16.30 3.32 10.25
C CYS A 60 -17.26 3.50 9.06
N PRO A 61 -17.36 4.71 8.49
CA PRO A 61 -18.23 4.97 7.34
C PRO A 61 -17.59 4.55 5.99
N TRP A 62 -16.42 3.90 6.03
CA TRP A 62 -15.77 3.31 4.85
C TRP A 62 -16.42 1.96 4.48
N PRO A 63 -16.71 1.66 3.20
CA PRO A 63 -16.30 2.35 1.97
C PRO A 63 -17.27 3.42 1.45
N THR A 64 -18.38 3.68 2.12
CA THR A 64 -19.42 4.63 1.68
C THR A 64 -18.86 6.04 1.45
N THR A 65 -17.89 6.46 2.25
CA THR A 65 -17.23 7.78 2.13
C THR A 65 -16.10 7.85 1.10
N LYS A 66 -15.84 6.77 0.35
CA LYS A 66 -14.74 6.72 -0.63
C LYS A 66 -14.87 7.79 -1.71
N VAL A 67 -16.07 7.96 -2.27
CA VAL A 67 -16.32 8.93 -3.34
C VAL A 67 -16.13 10.39 -2.87
N PRO A 68 -16.76 10.84 -1.75
CA PRO A 68 -16.52 12.21 -1.27
C PRO A 68 -15.06 12.43 -0.86
N TYR A 69 -14.38 11.43 -0.29
CA TYR A 69 -12.94 11.55 0.04
C TYR A 69 -12.08 11.73 -1.21
N PHE A 70 -12.36 10.99 -2.28
CA PHE A 70 -11.67 11.15 -3.56
C PHE A 70 -11.90 12.54 -4.17
N ARG A 71 -13.13 13.08 -4.09
CA ARG A 71 -13.42 14.45 -4.55
C ARG A 71 -12.65 15.50 -3.73
N LEU A 72 -12.56 15.31 -2.41
CA LEU A 72 -11.74 16.15 -1.55
C LEU A 72 -10.27 16.12 -2.00
N SER A 73 -9.71 14.94 -2.26
CA SER A 73 -8.29 14.84 -2.64
C SER A 73 -7.97 15.53 -3.97
N VAL A 74 -8.83 15.37 -4.98
CA VAL A 74 -8.69 16.07 -6.25
C VAL A 74 -8.83 17.59 -6.07
N CYS A 75 -9.75 18.04 -5.21
CA CYS A 75 -9.91 19.48 -4.91
C CYS A 75 -8.65 20.07 -4.26
N VAL A 76 -8.09 19.39 -3.25
CA VAL A 76 -6.87 19.85 -2.58
C VAL A 76 -5.69 19.89 -3.55
N GLU A 77 -5.53 18.88 -4.40
CA GLU A 77 -4.49 18.85 -5.43
C GLU A 77 -4.63 20.00 -6.43
N TYR A 78 -5.85 20.31 -6.85
CA TYR A 78 -6.13 21.48 -7.69
C TYR A 78 -5.72 22.80 -7.00
N VAL A 79 -6.04 22.96 -5.71
CA VAL A 79 -5.65 24.16 -4.95
C VAL A 79 -4.14 24.25 -4.79
N VAL A 80 -3.45 23.15 -4.45
CA VAL A 80 -1.99 23.07 -4.37
C VAL A 80 -1.34 23.62 -5.65
N ASN A 81 -1.82 23.17 -6.81
CA ASN A 81 -1.29 23.61 -8.11
C ASN A 81 -1.60 25.10 -8.38
N ARG A 82 -2.79 25.57 -7.99
CA ARG A 82 -3.21 26.97 -8.18
C ARG A 82 -2.45 27.96 -7.29
N THR A 83 -2.11 27.57 -6.07
CA THR A 83 -1.40 28.43 -5.10
C THR A 83 0.10 28.18 -5.06
N ASN A 84 0.57 27.23 -5.85
CA ASN A 84 1.96 26.82 -5.96
C ASN A 84 2.56 26.35 -4.62
N CYS A 85 1.71 25.71 -3.79
CA CYS A 85 2.05 25.23 -2.46
C CYS A 85 2.31 23.71 -2.49
N VAL A 86 3.44 23.33 -3.08
CA VAL A 86 3.79 21.93 -3.35
C VAL A 86 4.33 21.16 -2.13
N GLU A 87 4.45 21.83 -0.98
CA GLU A 87 4.95 21.23 0.25
C GLU A 87 4.01 20.12 0.74
N PRO A 88 4.49 18.88 0.93
CA PRO A 88 3.64 17.76 1.35
C PRO A 88 2.95 17.99 2.71
N SER A 89 3.64 18.66 3.64
CA SER A 89 3.15 18.90 5.01
C SER A 89 1.82 19.66 5.05
N LEU A 90 1.61 20.59 4.12
CA LEU A 90 0.38 21.39 3.99
C LEU A 90 -0.81 20.50 3.67
N LYS A 91 -0.64 19.60 2.69
CA LYS A 91 -1.66 18.64 2.29
C LYS A 91 -1.93 17.64 3.43
N ASP A 92 -0.87 17.13 4.05
CA ASP A 92 -0.95 16.13 5.10
C ASP A 92 -1.69 16.66 6.34
N ALA A 93 -1.50 17.93 6.70
CA ALA A 93 -2.24 18.57 7.79
C ALA A 93 -3.76 18.58 7.55
N ILE A 94 -4.20 18.85 6.32
CA ILE A 94 -5.62 18.85 5.94
C ILE A 94 -6.20 17.43 6.07
N PHE A 95 -5.53 16.43 5.50
CA PHE A 95 -6.02 15.05 5.58
C PHE A 95 -6.01 14.52 7.01
N LEU A 96 -5.01 14.87 7.80
CA LEU A 96 -4.95 14.48 9.20
C LEU A 96 -6.15 15.03 9.99
N GLU A 97 -6.54 16.28 9.74
CA GLU A 97 -7.72 16.89 10.36
C GLU A 97 -9.02 16.19 9.96
N ILE A 98 -9.15 15.84 8.67
CA ILE A 98 -10.28 15.05 8.16
C ILE A 98 -10.34 13.66 8.82
N HIS A 99 -9.19 12.98 8.95
CA HIS A 99 -9.10 11.69 9.64
C HIS A 99 -9.49 11.78 11.11
N ARG A 100 -9.06 12.82 11.82
CA ARG A 100 -9.45 13.07 13.21
C ARG A 100 -10.94 13.38 13.36
N THR A 101 -11.50 14.17 12.44
CA THR A 101 -12.90 14.60 12.52
C THR A 101 -13.87 13.47 12.20
N TYR A 102 -13.61 12.72 11.13
CA TYR A 102 -14.58 11.77 10.57
C TYR A 102 -14.23 10.29 10.73
N PHE A 103 -12.98 9.99 11.05
CA PHE A 103 -12.45 8.62 11.11
C PHE A 103 -11.71 8.32 12.43
N SER A 104 -11.89 9.12 13.48
CA SER A 104 -11.22 8.94 14.79
C SER A 104 -11.51 7.58 15.44
N LEU A 105 -12.70 7.03 15.21
CA LEU A 105 -13.12 5.73 15.73
C LEU A 105 -12.70 4.56 14.84
N CYS A 106 -12.04 4.84 13.70
CA CYS A 106 -11.56 3.80 12.83
C CYS A 106 -10.27 3.17 13.31
N GLY A 107 -10.38 1.91 13.75
CA GLY A 107 -9.23 1.09 14.09
C GLY A 107 -8.43 0.67 12.86
N ARG A 108 -7.16 0.34 13.09
CA ARG A 108 -6.31 -0.31 12.09
C ARG A 108 -6.93 -1.66 11.71
N ARG A 109 -7.02 -1.97 10.42
CA ARG A 109 -7.33 -3.34 9.96
C ARG A 109 -6.27 -4.26 10.56
N GLN A 110 -6.72 -5.14 11.43
CA GLN A 110 -5.83 -6.07 12.14
C GLN A 110 -5.75 -7.34 11.32
N ASP A 111 -4.53 -7.83 11.12
CA ASP A 111 -4.31 -9.12 10.48
C ASP A 111 -5.05 -10.21 11.27
N PRO A 112 -5.51 -11.28 10.59
CA PRO A 112 -6.14 -12.40 11.28
C PRO A 112 -5.21 -12.93 12.37
N LYS A 113 -5.78 -13.34 13.51
CA LYS A 113 -5.01 -13.88 14.62
C LYS A 113 -4.12 -15.03 14.13
N LEU A 114 -2.95 -15.19 14.74
CA LEU A 114 -1.98 -16.21 14.37
C LEU A 114 -2.56 -17.62 14.19
N PRO A 115 -3.53 -18.11 15.00
CA PRO A 115 -4.17 -19.40 14.77
C PRO A 115 -4.96 -19.47 13.45
N THR A 116 -5.67 -18.40 13.09
CA THR A 116 -6.40 -18.31 11.82
C THR A 116 -5.43 -18.29 10.64
N LEU A 117 -4.33 -17.56 10.78
CA LEU A 117 -3.28 -17.52 9.78
C LEU A 117 -2.61 -18.90 9.60
N LEU A 118 -2.35 -19.61 10.70
CA LEU A 118 -1.81 -20.97 10.67
C LEU A 118 -2.77 -21.95 9.97
N LEU A 119 -4.07 -21.87 10.27
CA LEU A 119 -5.09 -22.69 9.59
C LEU A 119 -5.14 -22.43 8.08
N LEU A 120 -4.81 -21.21 7.64
CA LEU A 120 -4.76 -20.88 6.22
C LEU A 120 -3.50 -21.42 5.53
N ILE A 121 -2.36 -21.46 6.23
CA ILE A 121 -1.07 -21.90 5.68
C ILE A 121 -0.89 -23.43 5.74
N LEU A 122 -1.41 -24.08 6.78
CA LEU A 122 -1.19 -25.51 7.02
C LEU A 122 -1.59 -26.43 5.86
N PRO A 123 -2.72 -26.23 5.14
CA PRO A 123 -3.08 -27.05 3.98
C PRO A 123 -2.08 -26.93 2.83
N CYS A 124 -1.49 -25.75 2.62
CA CYS A 124 -0.45 -25.56 1.61
C CYS A 124 0.80 -26.35 1.98
N ILE A 125 1.23 -26.31 3.25
CA ILE A 125 2.36 -27.09 3.73
C ILE A 125 2.09 -28.59 3.53
N ILE A 126 0.93 -29.09 4.00
CA ILE A 126 0.59 -30.50 3.89
C ILE A 126 0.60 -30.94 2.43
N THR A 127 -0.09 -30.23 1.54
CA THR A 127 -0.14 -30.61 0.13
C THR A 127 1.24 -30.58 -0.52
N THR A 128 2.05 -29.54 -0.30
CA THR A 128 3.42 -29.47 -0.81
C THR A 128 4.29 -30.61 -0.30
N PHE A 129 4.14 -31.01 0.96
CA PHE A 129 4.90 -32.12 1.53
C PHE A 129 4.35 -33.47 1.13
N THR A 130 3.05 -33.68 0.98
CA THR A 130 2.48 -35.02 0.74
C THR A 130 2.42 -35.36 -0.74
N LEU A 131 2.19 -34.39 -1.64
CA LEU A 131 2.05 -34.64 -3.08
C LEU A 131 3.28 -35.34 -3.69
N PRO A 132 4.54 -34.93 -3.44
CA PRO A 132 5.71 -35.58 -4.00
C PRO A 132 5.84 -37.05 -3.55
N PHE A 133 5.58 -37.32 -2.26
CA PHE A 133 5.64 -38.67 -1.71
C PHE A 133 4.53 -39.55 -2.28
N LEU A 134 3.33 -39.00 -2.42
CA LEU A 134 2.21 -39.72 -3.03
C LEU A 134 2.49 -40.03 -4.51
N CYS A 135 3.04 -39.07 -5.26
CA CYS A 135 3.45 -39.26 -6.64
C CYS A 135 4.55 -40.33 -6.78
N VAL A 136 5.55 -40.33 -5.90
CA VAL A 136 6.59 -41.38 -5.88
C VAL A 136 5.98 -42.75 -5.53
N HIS A 137 5.08 -42.83 -4.55
CA HIS A 137 4.42 -44.09 -4.19
C HIS A 137 3.56 -44.64 -5.34
N ILE A 138 2.78 -43.79 -6.01
CA ILE A 138 1.92 -44.24 -7.13
C ILE A 138 2.80 -44.68 -8.33
N THR A 139 3.81 -43.89 -8.70
CA THR A 139 4.71 -44.23 -9.83
C THR A 139 5.62 -45.42 -9.56
N THR A 140 5.85 -45.79 -8.30
CA THR A 140 6.57 -47.01 -7.92
C THR A 140 5.65 -48.22 -7.82
N CYS A 141 4.40 -48.06 -7.39
CA CYS A 141 3.38 -49.11 -7.42
C CYS A 141 3.02 -49.53 -8.85
N ASP A 142 2.92 -48.59 -9.81
CA ASP A 142 2.66 -48.91 -11.22
C ASP A 142 3.82 -49.66 -11.90
N ARG A 143 5.03 -49.63 -11.31
CA ARG A 143 6.20 -50.39 -11.80
C ARG A 143 6.29 -51.83 -11.27
N PHE A 144 5.35 -52.28 -10.46
CA PHE A 144 5.19 -53.71 -10.14
C PHE A 144 4.09 -54.32 -11.03
N PRO A 145 4.43 -54.87 -12.21
CA PRO A 145 3.50 -55.73 -12.93
C PRO A 145 3.21 -56.96 -12.05
N SER A 146 1.98 -57.06 -11.57
CA SER A 146 1.42 -58.30 -11.02
C SER A 146 1.70 -59.42 -12.02
N LYS A 147 2.67 -60.28 -11.69
CA LYS A 147 2.96 -61.52 -12.42
C LYS A 147 1.72 -62.41 -12.32
N ARG A 148 0.82 -62.34 -13.31
CA ARG A 148 -0.31 -63.27 -13.43
C ARG A 148 0.27 -64.69 -13.63
N PRO A 149 -0.11 -65.69 -12.82
CA PRO A 149 0.30 -67.06 -13.08
C PRO A 149 -0.40 -67.56 -14.36
N SER A 150 0.40 -68.08 -15.29
CA SER A 150 -0.06 -68.67 -16.54
C SER A 150 -0.95 -69.89 -16.27
N PRO A 151 -2.11 -70.04 -16.93
CA PRO A 151 -2.88 -71.27 -16.86
C PRO A 151 -2.12 -72.36 -17.63
N ARG A 152 -1.82 -73.47 -16.94
CA ARG A 152 -1.35 -74.70 -17.57
C ARG A 152 -2.56 -75.37 -18.24
N LEU A 153 -2.53 -75.48 -19.57
CA LEU A 153 -3.25 -76.54 -20.28
C LEU A 153 -2.41 -77.82 -20.23
#